data_AF-A0A356X3C2-F1
#
_entry.id   AF-A0A356X3C2-F1
#
_cell.length_a   1.000
_cell.length_b   1.000
_cell.length_c   1.000
_cell.angle_alpha   90.00
_cell.angle_beta   90.00
_cell.angle_gamma   90.00
#
_symmetry.space_group_name_H-M   'P 1'
#
loop_
_entity.id
_entity.type
_entity.pdbx_description
1 polymer ?
#
loop_
_entity_poly.entity_id
_entity_poly.type
_entity_poly.pdbx_seq_one_letter_code
_entity_poly.pdbx_strand_id
1 'polypeptide(L)'
;MTKAEKRAFKIYATRNSSPDAKFIKLFDAMDKASDYDEEQIINSIKGVKKRQFSNLKAHLYKQVLTSLRLTNINHNVDIYLREQIDHARILYNKGLYKQSLRLLDKAKSLAHQN
;
A
#
# COMPACT_ATOMS: atom_id res chain seq x y z
N MET A 1 10.39 2.76 8.54
CA MET A 1 10.32 1.52 7.72
C MET A 1 11.65 0.79 7.81
N THR A 2 11.62 -0.52 7.99
CA THR A 2 12.79 -1.38 7.94
C THR A 2 13.36 -1.47 6.52
N LYS A 3 14.61 -1.93 6.37
CA LYS A 3 15.22 -2.16 5.04
C LYS A 3 14.39 -3.13 4.19
N ALA A 4 13.78 -4.14 4.82
CA ALA A 4 12.91 -5.10 4.16
C ALA A 4 11.61 -4.45 3.65
N GLU A 5 10.95 -3.64 4.46
CA GLU A 5 9.72 -2.91 4.07
C GLU A 5 9.98 -1.93 2.92
N LYS A 6 11.11 -1.19 2.97
CA LYS A 6 11.50 -0.28 1.87
C LYS A 6 11.70 -1.03 0.56
N ARG A 7 12.38 -2.19 0.61
CA ARG A 7 12.55 -3.06 -0.57
C ARG A 7 11.22 -3.60 -1.09
N ALA A 8 10.34 -4.04 -0.20
CA ALA A 8 9.02 -4.55 -0.58
C ALA A 8 8.16 -3.46 -1.24
N PHE A 9 8.19 -2.23 -0.70
CA PHE A 9 7.56 -1.07 -1.31
C PHE A 9 8.06 -0.82 -2.74
N LYS A 10 9.38 -0.84 -2.96
CA LYS A 10 9.95 -0.63 -4.29
C LYS A 10 9.46 -1.69 -5.28
N ILE A 11 9.46 -2.97 -4.90
CA ILE A 11 8.96 -4.07 -5.74
C ILE A 11 7.46 -3.88 -6.06
N TYR A 12 6.66 -3.54 -5.05
CA TYR A 12 5.22 -3.27 -5.20
C TYR A 12 4.97 -2.10 -6.15
N ALA A 13 5.68 -0.99 -5.96
CA ALA A 13 5.48 0.23 -6.71
C ALA A 13 5.89 0.06 -8.19
N THR A 14 7.01 -0.61 -8.47
CA THR A 14 7.46 -0.83 -9.86
C THR A 14 6.62 -1.86 -10.62
N ARG A 15 5.92 -2.77 -9.92
CA ARG A 15 4.97 -3.70 -10.58
C ARG A 15 3.69 -3.00 -11.03
N ASN A 16 3.23 -2.01 -10.25
CA ASN A 16 1.96 -1.33 -10.44
C ASN A 16 2.09 0.04 -11.11
N SER A 17 3.29 0.45 -11.51
CA SER A 17 3.57 1.75 -12.10
C SER A 17 4.84 1.70 -12.95
N SER A 18 5.01 2.69 -13.83
CA SER A 18 6.29 2.90 -14.50
C SER A 18 7.40 3.09 -13.45
N PRO A 19 8.61 2.50 -13.65
CA PRO A 19 9.78 2.77 -12.81
C PRO A 19 10.09 4.27 -12.66
N ASP A 20 9.69 5.09 -13.64
CA ASP A 20 9.88 6.54 -13.65
C ASP A 20 8.81 7.34 -12.91
N ALA A 21 7.86 6.68 -12.25
CA ALA A 21 6.78 7.35 -11.55
C ALA A 21 7.31 8.34 -10.50
N LYS A 22 6.77 9.57 -10.53
CA LYS A 22 7.23 10.68 -9.67
C LYS A 22 7.17 10.37 -8.17
N PHE A 23 6.20 9.54 -7.74
CA PHE A 23 6.08 9.17 -6.32
C PHE A 23 7.16 8.19 -5.88
N ILE A 24 7.67 7.34 -6.80
CA ILE A 24 8.81 6.45 -6.54
C ILE A 24 10.08 7.29 -6.37
N LYS A 25 10.27 8.31 -7.21
CA LYS A 25 11.38 9.27 -7.09
C LYS A 25 11.29 10.07 -5.79
N LEU A 26 10.08 10.47 -5.38
CA LEU A 26 9.85 11.12 -4.10
C LEU A 26 10.22 10.21 -2.92
N PHE A 27 9.84 8.94 -2.97
CA PHE A 27 10.24 7.98 -1.95
C PHE A 27 11.76 7.88 -1.84
N ASP A 28 12.46 7.74 -2.96
CA ASP A 28 13.93 7.64 -2.97
C ASP A 28 14.61 8.93 -2.47
N ALA A 29 14.06 10.10 -2.80
CA ALA A 29 14.57 11.39 -2.33
C ALA A 29 14.40 11.54 -0.81
N MET A 30 13.22 11.18 -0.29
CA MET A 30 12.95 11.20 1.15
C MET A 30 13.78 10.17 1.92
N ASP A 31 14.06 9.00 1.32
CA ASP A 31 14.84 7.94 1.96
C ASP A 31 16.34 8.29 2.08
N LYS A 32 16.84 9.13 1.17
CA LYS A 32 18.24 9.59 1.14
C LYS A 32 18.48 10.86 1.94
N ALA A 33 17.44 11.65 2.21
CA ALA A 33 17.54 12.88 2.95
C ALA A 33 17.95 12.60 4.40
N SER A 34 19.02 13.24 4.89
CA SER A 34 19.39 13.19 6.31
C SER A 34 18.36 13.92 7.17
N ASP A 35 17.90 15.07 6.67
CA ASP A 35 16.93 15.96 7.30
C ASP A 35 15.82 16.30 6.32
N TYR A 36 14.62 16.57 6.85
CA TYR A 36 13.49 16.91 6.02
C TYR A 36 13.58 18.37 5.55
N ASP A 37 13.99 18.56 4.30
CA ASP A 37 13.91 19.84 3.57
C ASP A 37 13.05 19.66 2.32
N GLU A 38 11.85 20.24 2.34
CA GLU A 38 10.89 20.13 1.25
C GLU A 38 11.41 20.75 -0.06
N GLU A 39 12.12 21.87 -0.01
CA GLU A 39 12.62 22.53 -1.22
C GLU A 39 13.73 21.70 -1.86
N GLN A 40 14.67 21.17 -1.07
CA GLN A 40 15.69 20.25 -1.56
C GLN A 40 15.09 18.99 -2.17
N ILE A 41 14.10 18.39 -1.50
CA ILE A 41 13.41 17.19 -2.01
C ILE A 41 12.72 17.49 -3.34
N ILE A 42 11.98 18.60 -3.45
CA ILE A 42 11.32 19.00 -4.71
C ILE A 42 12.36 19.19 -5.82
N ASN A 43 13.44 19.92 -5.53
CA ASN A 43 14.50 20.22 -6.50
C ASN A 43 15.24 18.97 -7.00
N SER A 44 15.31 17.92 -6.17
CA SER A 44 15.91 16.63 -6.56
C SER A 44 15.07 15.84 -7.58
N ILE A 45 13.77 16.15 -7.73
CA ILE A 45 12.84 15.40 -8.57
C ILE A 45 12.48 16.20 -9.82
N LYS A 46 13.03 15.79 -10.97
CA LYS A 46 12.76 16.44 -12.26
C LYS A 46 11.25 16.47 -12.58
N GLY A 47 10.75 17.65 -12.93
CA GLY A 47 9.38 17.85 -13.42
C GLY A 47 8.28 17.82 -12.35
N VAL A 48 8.63 17.99 -11.07
CA VAL A 48 7.66 18.22 -9.98
C VAL A 48 7.62 19.71 -9.66
N LYS A 49 6.43 20.33 -9.77
CA LYS A 49 6.22 21.72 -9.32
C LYS A 49 5.83 21.73 -7.84
N LYS A 50 6.23 22.78 -7.09
CA LYS A 50 5.85 22.97 -5.67
C LYS A 50 4.34 22.80 -5.42
N ARG A 51 3.50 23.31 -6.33
CA ARG A 51 2.03 23.17 -6.27
C ARG A 51 1.52 21.71 -6.32
N GLN A 52 2.28 20.80 -6.94
CA GLN A 52 1.91 19.39 -7.06
C GLN A 52 2.44 18.54 -5.91
N PHE A 53 3.32 19.10 -5.07
CA PHE A 53 4.07 18.34 -4.09
C PHE A 53 3.18 17.75 -2.99
N SER A 54 2.21 18.53 -2.49
CA SER A 54 1.26 18.05 -1.49
C SER A 54 0.48 16.81 -1.97
N ASN A 55 -0.04 16.86 -3.21
CA ASN A 55 -0.73 15.72 -3.82
C ASN A 55 0.21 14.53 -4.05
N LEU A 56 1.47 14.80 -4.43
CA LEU A 56 2.47 13.75 -4.62
C LEU A 56 2.82 13.06 -3.29
N LYS A 57 2.95 13.81 -2.19
CA LYS A 57 3.12 13.26 -0.82
C LYS A 57 1.92 12.42 -0.41
N ALA A 58 0.70 12.91 -0.61
CA ALA A 58 -0.52 12.17 -0.29
C ALA A 58 -0.62 10.86 -1.10
N HIS A 59 -0.29 10.91 -2.38
CA HIS A 59 -0.25 9.71 -3.23
C HIS A 59 0.82 8.72 -2.76
N LEU A 60 2.05 9.19 -2.50
CA LEU A 60 3.13 8.35 -1.97
C LEU A 60 2.70 7.68 -0.66
N TYR A 61 2.14 8.44 0.28
CA TYR A 61 1.67 7.92 1.55
C TYR A 61 0.66 6.79 1.38
N LYS A 62 -0.34 6.97 0.50
CA LYS A 62 -1.31 5.91 0.17
C LYS A 62 -0.65 4.66 -0.39
N GLN A 63 0.34 4.81 -1.29
CA GLN A 63 1.08 3.68 -1.86
C GLN A 63 1.91 2.95 -0.79
N VAL A 64 2.55 3.69 0.12
CA VAL A 64 3.32 3.11 1.24
C VAL A 64 2.40 2.31 2.16
N LEU A 65 1.27 2.88 2.59
CA LEU A 65 0.30 2.16 3.42
C LEU A 65 -0.23 0.89 2.74
N THR A 66 -0.49 0.96 1.43
CA THR A 66 -0.97 -0.20 0.66
C THR A 66 0.09 -1.30 0.63
N SER A 67 1.35 -0.95 0.37
CA SER A 67 2.46 -1.92 0.39
C SER A 67 2.68 -2.53 1.77
N LEU A 68 2.59 -1.73 2.84
CA LEU A 68 2.70 -2.21 4.21
C LEU A 68 1.57 -3.19 4.55
N ARG A 69 0.32 -2.89 4.16
CA ARG A 69 -0.80 -3.82 4.34
C ARG A 69 -0.55 -5.15 3.63
N LEU A 70 -0.09 -5.12 2.37
CA LEU A 70 0.17 -6.32 1.57
C LEU A 70 1.31 -7.18 2.13
N THR A 71 2.32 -6.58 2.75
CA THR A 71 3.44 -7.30 3.36
C THR A 71 3.09 -7.90 4.72
N ASN A 72 2.17 -7.27 5.45
CA ASN A 72 1.75 -7.72 6.77
C ASN A 72 0.56 -8.69 6.75
N ILE A 73 -0.11 -8.89 5.62
CA ILE A 73 -1.34 -9.68 5.57
C ILE A 73 -1.16 -11.13 6.06
N ASN A 74 -0.02 -11.74 5.79
CA ASN A 74 0.27 -13.11 6.24
C ASN A 74 0.78 -13.19 7.69
N HIS A 75 1.11 -12.04 8.30
CA HIS A 75 1.69 -11.96 9.64
C HIS A 75 0.71 -11.41 10.67
N ASN A 76 -0.41 -10.85 10.23
CA ASN A 76 -1.42 -10.24 11.09
C ASN A 76 -2.80 -10.77 10.70
N VAL A 77 -3.35 -11.63 11.57
CA VAL A 77 -4.62 -12.31 11.32
C VAL A 77 -5.80 -11.34 11.20
N ASP A 78 -5.80 -10.22 11.93
CA ASP A 78 -6.86 -9.22 11.83
C ASP A 78 -6.89 -8.54 10.46
N ILE A 79 -5.72 -8.26 9.87
CA ILE A 79 -5.61 -7.71 8.51
C ILE A 79 -6.15 -8.71 7.50
N TYR A 80 -5.80 -9.99 7.65
CA TYR A 80 -6.30 -11.05 6.78
C TYR A 80 -7.82 -11.23 6.88
N LEU A 81 -8.36 -11.28 8.09
CA LEU A 81 -9.81 -11.43 8.34
C LEU A 81 -10.61 -10.29 7.71
N ARG A 82 -10.15 -9.04 7.86
CA ARG A 82 -10.80 -7.87 7.24
C ARG A 82 -10.79 -7.97 5.72
N GLU A 83 -9.69 -8.44 5.11
CA GLU A 83 -9.64 -8.67 3.66
C GLU A 83 -10.65 -9.73 3.20
N GLN A 84 -10.80 -10.83 3.94
CA GLN A 84 -11.78 -11.87 3.58
C GLN A 84 -13.22 -11.31 3.62
N ILE A 85 -13.53 -10.44 4.58
CA ILE A 85 -14.82 -9.74 4.66
C ILE A 85 -15.02 -8.81 3.45
N ASP A 86 -14.01 -8.03 3.09
CA ASP A 86 -14.05 -7.14 1.92
C ASP A 86 -14.29 -7.94 0.63
N HIS A 87 -13.58 -9.06 0.44
CA HIS A 87 -13.78 -9.97 -0.69
C HIS A 87 -15.19 -10.56 -0.71
N ALA A 88 -15.68 -11.04 0.44
CA ALA A 88 -17.04 -11.56 0.54
C ALA A 88 -18.09 -10.52 0.16
N ARG A 89 -17.91 -9.25 0.57
CA ARG A 89 -18.82 -8.15 0.22
C ARG A 89 -18.80 -7.86 -1.28
N ILE A 90 -17.63 -7.83 -1.90
CA ILE A 90 -17.49 -7.64 -3.36
C ILE A 90 -18.19 -8.76 -4.13
N LEU A 91 -18.00 -10.02 -3.73
CA LEU A 91 -18.63 -11.18 -4.36
C LEU A 91 -20.15 -11.16 -4.18
N TYR A 92 -20.62 -10.81 -2.98
CA TYR A 92 -22.05 -10.67 -2.70
C TYR A 92 -22.70 -9.63 -3.63
N ASN A 93 -22.10 -8.44 -3.74
CA ASN A 93 -22.60 -7.37 -4.63
C ASN A 93 -22.59 -7.76 -6.11
N LYS A 94 -21.83 -8.80 -6.49
CA LYS A 94 -21.79 -9.36 -7.85
C LYS A 94 -22.73 -10.57 -8.04
N GLY A 95 -23.55 -10.91 -7.06
CA GLY A 95 -24.46 -12.07 -7.11
C GLY A 95 -23.78 -13.42 -6.84
N LEU A 96 -22.50 -13.43 -6.47
CA LEU A 96 -21.71 -14.65 -6.20
C LEU A 96 -21.89 -15.08 -4.74
N TYR A 97 -23.14 -15.36 -4.35
CA TYR A 97 -23.53 -15.56 -2.96
C TYR A 97 -22.88 -16.78 -2.32
N LYS A 98 -22.80 -17.91 -3.04
CA LYS A 98 -22.18 -19.14 -2.49
C LYS A 98 -20.69 -18.94 -2.20
N GLN A 99 -19.97 -18.23 -3.08
CA GLN A 99 -18.55 -17.92 -2.89
C GLN A 99 -18.36 -16.94 -1.73
N SER A 100 -19.22 -15.93 -1.63
CA SER A 100 -19.23 -14.98 -0.51
C SER A 100 -19.42 -15.69 0.84
N LEU A 101 -20.44 -16.55 0.96
CA LEU A 101 -20.68 -17.34 2.17
C LEU A 101 -19.50 -18.24 2.53
N ARG A 102 -18.88 -18.90 1.55
CA ARG A 102 -17.71 -19.76 1.77
C ARG A 102 -16.51 -18.97 2.32
N LEU A 103 -16.31 -17.73 1.88
CA LEU A 103 -15.25 -16.87 2.44
C LEU A 103 -15.56 -16.48 3.88
N LEU A 104 -16.81 -16.06 4.17
CA LEU A 104 -17.22 -15.67 5.51
C LEU A 104 -17.13 -16.83 6.51
N ASP A 105 -17.50 -18.04 6.11
CA ASP A 105 -17.43 -19.23 6.96
C ASP A 105 -15.98 -19.58 7.36
N LYS A 106 -15.06 -19.49 6.40
CA LYS A 106 -13.62 -19.65 6.66
C LYS A 106 -13.07 -18.56 7.57
N ALA A 107 -13.43 -17.30 7.30
CA ALA A 107 -12.99 -16.17 8.11
C ALA A 107 -13.51 -16.30 9.56
N LYS A 108 -14.77 -16.67 9.73
CA LYS A 108 -15.36 -16.94 11.05
C LYS A 108 -14.61 -18.05 11.77
N SER A 109 -14.31 -19.16 11.09
CA SER A 109 -13.59 -20.28 11.70
C SER A 109 -12.19 -19.86 12.17
N LEU A 110 -11.45 -19.11 11.34
CA LEU A 110 -10.14 -18.59 11.68
C LEU A 110 -10.19 -17.60 12.86
N ALA A 111 -11.22 -16.75 12.93
CA ALA A 111 -11.38 -15.78 14.01
C ALA A 111 -11.65 -16.43 15.38
N HIS A 112 -12.21 -17.64 15.44
CA HIS A 112 -12.38 -18.37 16.71
C HIS A 112 -11.11 -19.13 17.14
N GLN A 113 -10.15 -19.31 16.24
CA GLN A 113 -8.90 -20.04 16.51
C GLN A 113 -7.77 -19.12 17.01
N ASN A 114 -7.94 -17.79 16.89
CA ASN A 114 -7.03 -16.76 17.37
C ASN A 114 -7.60 -16.10 18.62
#